data_AF-A0A954F6X3-F1
#
_entry.id   AF-A0A954F6X3-F1
#
_cell.length_a   1.000
_cell.length_b   1.000
_cell.length_c   1.000
_cell.angle_alpha   90.00
_cell.angle_beta   90.00
_cell.angle_gamma   90.00
#
_symmetry.space_group_name_H-M   'P 1'
#
loop_
_entity.id
_entity.type
_entity.pdbx_description
1 polymer ?
#
loop_
_entity_poly.entity_id
_entity_poly.type
_entity_poly.pdbx_seq_one_letter_code
_entity_poly.pdbx_strand_id
1 'polypeptide(L)' 'EPDVDTILVLSDGEPSVGDLIDPGAIREDIQARNRERNIRIHTIALGGSLKILEWLAEDSGGRFVQIE' A
#
# COMPACT_ATOMS: atom_id res chain seq x y z
N GLU A 1 18.34 1.89 -14.61
CA GLU A 1 17.07 1.20 -14.32
C GLU A 1 15.94 2.20 -14.54
N PRO A 2 14.74 1.80 -14.99
CA PRO A 2 13.65 2.76 -15.15
C PRO A 2 13.24 3.28 -13.76
N ASP A 3 13.18 4.61 -13.60
CA ASP A 3 12.65 5.23 -12.39
C ASP A 3 11.18 4.87 -12.25
N VAL A 4 10.85 4.11 -11.21
CA VAL A 4 9.46 3.79 -10.87
C VAL A 4 8.89 4.99 -10.12
N ASP A 5 7.91 5.65 -10.71
CA ASP A 5 7.22 6.79 -10.09
C ASP A 5 5.91 6.40 -9.40
N THR A 6 5.32 5.26 -9.80
CA THR A 6 3.96 4.87 -9.41
C THR A 6 3.84 3.36 -9.23
N ILE A 7 3.16 2.93 -8.17
CA ILE A 7 2.80 1.53 -7.89
C ILE A 7 1.28 1.42 -7.77
N LEU A 8 0.71 0.36 -8.32
CA LEU A 8 -0.69 -0.02 -8.11
C LEU A 8 -0.75 -1.33 -7.33
N VAL A 9 -1.49 -1.35 -6.21
CA VAL A 9 -1.71 -2.54 -5.38
C VAL A 9 -3.18 -2.94 -5.45
N LEU A 10 -3.46 -4.22 -5.66
CA LEU A 10 -4.81 -4.80 -5.66
C LEU A 10 -4.83 -5.96 -4.67
N SER A 11 -5.78 -5.97 -3.73
CA SER A 11 -5.93 -7.08 -2.79
C SER A 11 -7.37 -7.25 -2.29
N ASP A 12 -7.73 -8.49 -1.95
CA ASP A 12 -9.01 -8.93 -1.42
C ASP A 12 -8.96 -9.36 0.06
N GLY A 13 -7.80 -9.23 0.72
CA GLY A 13 -7.62 -9.70 2.08
C GLY A 13 -6.47 -9.04 2.85
N GLU A 14 -6.42 -9.31 4.15
CA GLU A 14 -5.34 -8.85 5.02
C GLU A 14 -4.06 -9.69 4.82
N PRO A 15 -2.87 -9.11 5.09
CA PRO A 15 -1.63 -9.86 5.09
C PRO A 15 -1.71 -11.06 6.05
N SER A 16 -1.46 -12.27 5.53
CA SER A 16 -1.57 -13.52 6.31
C SER A 16 -0.33 -14.39 6.25
N VAL A 17 0.63 -14.06 5.37
CA VAL A 17 1.85 -14.82 5.13
C VAL A 17 3.05 -13.89 4.93
N GLY A 18 4.24 -14.39 5.26
CA GLY A 18 5.51 -13.68 5.10
C GLY A 18 6.15 -13.27 6.43
N ASP A 19 7.33 -12.65 6.33
CA ASP A 19 8.13 -12.24 7.50
C ASP A 19 7.55 -11.00 8.22
N LEU A 20 6.72 -10.23 7.51
CA LEU A 20 6.08 -9.02 8.02
C LEU A 20 4.59 -9.03 7.64
N ILE A 21 3.74 -9.32 8.61
CA ILE A 21 2.28 -9.41 8.43
C ILE A 21 1.50 -8.35 9.22
N ASP A 22 2.14 -7.68 10.18
CA ASP A 22 1.49 -6.63 10.96
C ASP A 22 1.27 -5.38 10.09
N PRO A 23 0.01 -4.91 9.92
CA PRO A 23 -0.28 -3.75 9.07
C PRO A 23 0.45 -2.47 9.46
N GLY A 24 0.65 -2.23 10.76
CA GLY A 24 1.37 -1.05 11.25
C GLY A 24 2.85 -1.12 10.86
N ALA A 25 3.48 -2.26 11.06
CA ALA A 25 4.87 -2.48 10.71
C ALA A 25 5.12 -2.44 9.19
N ILE A 26 4.20 -2.98 8.39
CA ILE A 26 4.24 -2.87 6.92
C ILE A 26 4.18 -1.40 6.50
N ARG A 27 3.25 -0.63 7.07
CA ARG A 27 3.12 0.80 6.78
C ARG A 27 4.42 1.55 7.07
N GLU A 28 5.02 1.34 8.25
CA GLU A 28 6.27 1.98 8.65
C GLU A 28 7.44 1.63 7.72
N ASP A 29 7.59 0.36 7.34
CA ASP A 29 8.64 -0.08 6.41
C ASP A 29 8.47 0.57 5.03
N ILE A 30 7.24 0.59 4.50
CA ILE A 30 6.97 1.22 3.21
C ILE A 30 7.21 2.73 3.25
N GLN A 31 6.77 3.43 4.31
CA GLN A 31 7.07 4.86 4.48
C GLN A 31 8.58 5.12 4.52
N ALA A 32 9.34 4.31 5.25
CA ALA A 32 10.79 4.47 5.35
C ALA A 32 11.47 4.30 3.98
N ARG A 33 11.05 3.31 3.19
CA ARG A 33 11.58 3.07 1.84
C ARG A 33 11.16 4.13 0.84
N ASN A 34 9.94 4.67 0.98
CA ASN A 34 9.40 5.64 0.05
C ASN A 34 9.91 7.07 0.29
N ARG A 35 10.49 7.34 1.47
CA ARG A 35 10.94 8.67 1.89
C ARG A 35 11.83 9.39 0.87
N GLU A 36 12.75 8.66 0.23
CA GLU A 36 13.69 9.24 -0.74
C GLU A 36 13.18 9.15 -2.18
N ARG A 37 12.29 8.18 -2.46
CA ARG A 37 11.85 7.84 -3.81
C ARG A 37 10.59 8.57 -4.25
N ASN A 38 9.77 9.02 -3.29
CA ASN A 38 8.50 9.74 -3.55
C ASN A 38 7.58 9.00 -4.55
N ILE A 39 7.55 7.67 -4.48
CA ILE A 39 6.71 6.82 -5.32
C ILE A 39 5.25 7.01 -4.87
N ARG A 40 4.35 7.25 -5.82
CA ARG A 40 2.91 7.32 -5.57
C ARG A 40 2.31 5.91 -5.57
N ILE A 41 1.62 5.52 -4.50
CA ILE A 41 1.02 4.19 -4.38
C ILE A 41 -0.50 4.32 -4.47
N HIS A 42 -1.09 3.74 -5.50
CA HIS A 42 -2.54 3.59 -5.63
C HIS A 42 -2.95 2.21 -5.15
N THR A 43 -4.09 2.11 -4.49
CA THR A 43 -4.56 0.84 -3.93
C THR A 43 -6.02 0.58 -4.31
N ILE A 44 -6.34 -0.68 -4.55
CA ILE A 44 -7.68 -1.17 -4.86
C ILE A 44 -7.98 -2.33 -3.91
N ALA A 45 -9.01 -2.18 -3.07
CA ALA A 45 -9.57 -3.27 -2.28
C ALA A 45 -10.71 -3.96 -3.03
N LEU A 46 -10.69 -5.28 -3.06
CA LEU A 46 -11.82 -6.11 -3.50
C LEU A 46 -12.58 -6.63 -2.28
N GLY A 47 -13.87 -6.32 -2.18
CA GLY A 47 -14.72 -6.67 -1.05
C GLY A 47 -14.55 -5.73 0.15
N GLY A 48 -14.01 -6.27 1.26
CA GLY A 48 -13.97 -5.62 2.57
C GLY A 48 -13.01 -4.41 2.67
N SER A 49 -13.14 -3.63 3.75
CA SER A 49 -12.24 -2.51 4.01
C SER A 49 -10.88 -3.03 4.51
N LEU A 50 -9.84 -2.84 3.71
CA LEU A 50 -8.47 -3.20 4.06
C LEU A 50 -7.72 -1.94 4.50
N LYS A 51 -7.67 -1.70 5.81
CA LYS A 51 -7.09 -0.48 6.39
C LYS A 51 -5.64 -0.22 5.95
N ILE A 52 -4.88 -1.29 5.72
CA ILE A 52 -3.52 -1.19 5.19
C ILE A 52 -3.47 -0.55 3.80
N LEU A 53 -4.42 -0.88 2.92
CA LEU A 53 -4.48 -0.32 1.57
C LEU A 53 -4.82 1.17 1.59
N GLU A 54 -5.70 1.60 2.49
CA GLU A 54 -6.00 3.01 2.71
C GLU A 54 -4.74 3.77 3.13
N TRP A 55 -4.02 3.28 4.14
CA TRP A 55 -2.80 3.93 4.64
C TRP A 55 -1.70 4.03 3.59
N LEU A 56 -1.44 2.97 2.83
CA LEU A 56 -0.41 2.98 1.78
C LEU A 56 -0.70 4.04 0.71
N ALA A 57 -1.98 4.21 0.35
CA ALA A 57 -2.38 5.23 -0.60
C ALA A 57 -2.26 6.64 -0.01
N GLU A 58 -2.75 6.87 1.20
CA GLU A 58 -2.69 8.18 1.86
C GLU A 58 -1.25 8.65 2.07
N ASP A 59 -0.40 7.78 2.61
CA ASP A 59 0.99 8.11 2.97
C ASP A 59 1.86 8.47 1.75
N SER A 60 1.53 7.92 0.59
CA SER A 60 2.25 8.17 -0.66
C SER A 60 1.60 9.25 -1.53
N GLY A 61 0.47 9.82 -1.08
CA GLY A 61 -0.31 10.79 -1.86
C GLY A 61 -0.97 10.17 -3.10
N GLY A 62 -1.27 8.87 -3.06
CA GLY A 62 -2.04 8.15 -4.06
C GLY A 62 -3.54 8.14 -3.78
N ARG A 63 -4.23 7.12 -4.28
CA ARG A 63 -5.69 7.00 -4.18
C ARG A 63 -6.07 5.57 -3.82
N PHE A 64 -6.95 5.46 -2.82
CA PHE A 64 -7.64 4.22 -2.47
C PHE A 64 -8.97 4.11 -3.23
N VAL A 65 -9.26 2.92 -3.73
CA VAL A 65 -10.55 2.54 -4.33
C VAL A 65 -11.01 1.25 -3.69
N GLN A 66 -12.28 1.18 -3.29
CA GLN A 66 -12.91 -0.05 -2.84
C GLN A 66 -13.94 -0.49 -3.89
N ILE A 67 -13.93 -1.77 -4.23
CA ILE A 67 -14.87 -2.40 -5.16
C ILE A 67 -15.59 -3.50 -4.39
N GLU A 68 -16.93 -3.44 -4.34
CA GLU A 68 -17.78 -4.47 -3.73
C GLU A 68 -17.96 -5.70 -4.63
#